data_AF-A0MZ89-F1
#
_entry.id   AF-A0MZ89-F1
#
_cell.length_a   1.000
_cell.length_b   1.000
_cell.length_c   1.000
_cell.angle_alpha   90.00
_cell.angle_beta   90.00
_cell.angle_gamma   90.00
#
_symmetry.space_group_name_H-M   'P 1'
#
loop_
_entity.id
_entity.type
_entity.pdbx_description
1 polymer ?
#
loop_
_entity_poly.entity_id
_entity_poly.type
_entity_poly.pdbx_seq_one_letter_code
_entity_poly.pdbx_strand_id
1 'polypeptide(L)' 'FNGGTCVDGINSFTCLCPPGFTGSYCQHDVNECDSRPCLHGGTCHDSYGAYKCTCPQG' A
#
# COMPACT_ATOMS: atom_id res chain seq x y z
N PHE A 1 -12.61 -5.93 -4.03
CA PHE A 1 -11.77 -4.95 -4.76
C PHE A 1 -11.59 -3.77 -3.82
N ASN A 2 -10.39 -3.54 -3.29
CA ASN A 2 -10.10 -2.50 -2.30
C ASN A 2 -10.20 -1.08 -2.90
N GLY A 3 -11.38 -0.70 -3.41
CA GLY A 3 -11.62 0.62 -4.02
C GLY A 3 -10.93 0.86 -5.37
N GLY A 4 -10.29 -0.15 -5.98
CA GLY A 4 -9.64 -0.03 -7.29
C GLY A 4 -10.63 0.07 -8.45
N THR A 5 -10.30 0.91 -9.44
CA THR A 5 -11.08 1.09 -10.67
C THR A 5 -10.50 0.23 -11.78
N CYS A 6 -11.24 -0.77 -12.24
CA CYS A 6 -10.81 -1.61 -13.36
C CYS A 6 -11.15 -0.96 -14.70
N VAL A 7 -10.12 -0.74 -15.50
CA VAL A 7 -10.21 -0.17 -16.85
C VAL A 7 -10.03 -1.32 -17.84
N ASP A 8 -11.05 -1.50 -18.67
CA ASP A 8 -10.99 -2.44 -19.79
C ASP A 8 -10.06 -1.89 -20.89
N GLY A 9 -9.23 -2.78 -21.44
CA GLY A 9 -8.33 -2.51 -22.56
C GLY A 9 -8.49 -3.56 -23.64
N ILE A 10 -7.77 -3.42 -24.75
CA ILE A 10 -7.88 -4.37 -25.86
C ILE A 10 -7.31 -5.73 -25.43
N ASN A 11 -8.17 -6.75 -25.32
CA ASN A 11 -7.86 -8.12 -24.85
C ASN A 11 -7.23 -8.21 -23.45
N SER A 12 -7.32 -7.17 -22.62
CA SER A 12 -6.79 -7.19 -21.25
C SER A 12 -7.54 -6.19 -20.39
N PHE A 13 -7.48 -6.33 -19.08
CA PHE A 13 -7.98 -5.33 -18.15
C PHE A 13 -6.83 -4.87 -17.25
N THR A 14 -6.85 -3.62 -16.83
CA THR A 14 -5.91 -3.07 -15.86
C THR A 14 -6.69 -2.43 -14.73
N CYS A 15 -6.51 -2.92 -13.50
CA CYS A 15 -7.10 -2.26 -12.34
C CYS A 15 -6.15 -1.18 -11.81
N LEU A 16 -6.66 0.05 -11.77
CA LEU A 16 -6.04 1.19 -11.12
C LEU A 16 -6.28 1.06 -9.62
N CYS A 17 -5.23 0.65 -8.91
CA CYS A 17 -5.28 0.48 -7.47
C CYS A 17 -5.07 1.81 -6.75
N PRO A 18 -5.79 2.08 -5.65
CA PRO A 18 -5.44 3.17 -4.78
C PRO A 18 -4.03 2.94 -4.21
N PRO A 19 -3.37 4.02 -3.72
CA PRO A 19 -2.09 3.89 -3.03
C PRO A 19 -2.18 2.80 -1.96
N GLY A 20 -1.12 1.98 -1.85
CA GLY A 20 -1.06 0.88 -0.89
C GLY A 20 -1.68 -0.43 -1.34
N PHE A 21 -2.14 -0.54 -2.59
CA PHE A 21 -2.65 -1.80 -3.12
C PHE A 21 -1.99 -2.21 -4.43
N THR A 22 -1.85 -3.52 -4.62
CA THR A 22 -1.18 -4.12 -5.77
C THR A 22 -1.86 -5.42 -6.25
N GLY A 23 -1.35 -5.90 -7.39
CA GLY A 23 -1.84 -7.03 -8.16
C GLY A 23 -3.04 -6.71 -9.05
N SER A 24 -3.43 -7.69 -9.88
CA SER A 24 -4.37 -7.50 -10.98
C SER A 24 -5.73 -6.93 -10.59
N TYR A 25 -6.16 -7.17 -9.34
CA TYR A 25 -7.45 -6.73 -8.80
C TYR A 25 -7.32 -5.86 -7.55
N CYS A 26 -6.12 -5.33 -7.27
CA CYS A 26 -5.85 -4.58 -6.03
C CYS A 26 -6.17 -5.41 -4.78
N GLN A 27 -5.98 -6.73 -4.87
CA GLN A 27 -6.26 -7.69 -3.81
C GLN A 27 -5.12 -7.81 -2.80
N HIS A 28 -3.93 -7.33 -3.16
CA HIS A 28 -2.77 -7.36 -2.28
C HIS A 28 -2.60 -5.98 -1.68
N ASP A 29 -2.54 -5.92 -0.36
CA ASP A 29 -2.13 -4.73 0.35
C ASP A 29 -0.59 -4.64 0.30
N VAL A 30 -0.07 -3.42 0.09
CA VAL A 30 1.36 -3.14 -0.03
C VAL A 30 1.85 -2.72 1.34
N ASN A 31 2.68 -3.56 1.95
CA ASN A 31 3.30 -3.23 3.22
C ASN A 31 4.31 -2.09 3.06
N GLU A 32 3.93 -0.85 3.36
CA GLU A 32 4.84 0.29 3.24
C GLU A 32 5.98 0.27 4.28
N CYS A 33 5.86 -0.58 5.30
CA CYS A 33 6.92 -0.80 6.29
C CYS A 33 8.07 -1.70 5.79
N ASP A 34 7.90 -2.44 4.69
CA ASP A 34 8.97 -3.31 4.15
C ASP A 34 10.20 -2.50 3.71
N SER A 35 10.00 -1.26 3.27
CA SER A 35 11.09 -0.33 2.92
C SER A 35 11.78 0.27 4.16
N ARG A 36 11.34 -0.09 5.37
CA ARG A 36 11.83 0.42 6.66
C ARG A 36 11.94 1.95 6.69
N PRO A 37 10.85 2.69 6.40
CA PRO A 37 10.90 4.14 6.29
C PRO A 37 11.07 4.85 7.65
N CYS A 38 10.74 4.19 8.76
CA CYS A 38 10.86 4.76 10.09
C CYS A 38 12.30 4.71 10.61
N LEU A 39 12.86 5.88 10.89
CA LEU A 39 14.22 6.06 11.40
C LEU A 39 14.25 6.22 12.93
N HIS A 40 15.46 6.19 13.50
CA HIS A 40 15.72 6.44 14.94
C HIS A 40 14.96 5.52 15.91
N GLY A 41 14.79 4.24 15.54
CA GLY A 41 14.10 3.27 16.37
C GLY A 41 12.58 3.43 16.41
N GLY A 42 12.00 4.23 15.50
CA GLY A 42 10.55 4.32 15.33
C GLY A 42 9.92 2.99 14.88
N THR A 43 8.80 2.62 15.50
CA THR A 43 7.98 1.49 15.06
C THR A 43 7.13 1.92 13.88
N CYS A 44 7.27 1.20 12.76
CA CYS A 44 6.45 1.39 11.58
C CYS A 44 5.12 0.64 11.72
N HIS A 45 4.05 1.32 11.38
CA HIS A 45 2.70 0.76 11.27
C HIS A 45 2.24 0.94 9.84
N ASP A 46 1.94 -0.18 9.21
CA ASP A 46 1.32 -0.21 7.90
C ASP A 46 -0.08 0.41 7.95
N SER A 47 -0.45 1.18 6.93
CA SER A 47 -1.76 1.82 6.84
C SER A 47 -2.15 1.99 5.38
N TYR A 48 -3.45 1.98 5.08
CA TYR A 48 -3.98 2.02 3.72
C TYR A 48 -3.35 3.11 2.82
N GLY A 49 -2.34 2.74 2.02
CA GLY A 49 -1.64 3.64 1.11
C GLY A 49 -0.60 4.56 1.72
N ALA A 50 -0.23 4.34 2.98
CA ALA A 50 0.75 5.14 3.70
C ALA A 50 1.25 4.39 4.93
N TYR A 51 2.50 4.62 5.32
CA TYR A 51 2.98 4.16 6.62
C TYR A 51 2.80 5.23 7.69
N LYS A 52 2.66 4.79 8.95
CA LYS A 52 2.73 5.65 10.13
C LYS A 52 3.90 5.24 11.00
N CYS A 53 4.81 6.18 11.24
CA CYS A 53 5.88 5.99 12.21
C CYS A 53 5.43 6.43 13.60
N THR A 54 5.66 5.59 14.59
CA THR A 54 5.53 5.94 16.00
C THR A 54 6.91 5.95 16.63
N CYS A 55 7.30 7.08 17.22
CA CYS A 55 8.56 7.15 17.94
C CYS A 55 8.44 6.44 19.29
N PRO A 56 9.49 5.70 19.74
CA PRO A 56 9.53 5.21 21.10
C PRO A 56 9.50 6.41 22.05
N GLN A 57 8.65 6.35 23.08
CA GLN A 57 8.69 7.32 24.17
C GLN A 57 10.04 7.20 24.87
N GLY A 58 10.77 8.32 24.93
CA GLY A 58 12.07 8.43 25.58
C GLY A 58 11.97 8.41 27.09
#